data_AF-A0A9C8L6Y6-F1
#
_entry.id   AF-A0A9C8L6Y6-F1
#
_cell.length_a   1.000
_cell.length_b   1.000
_cell.length_c   1.000
_cell.angle_alpha   90.00
_cell.angle_beta   90.00
_cell.angle_gamma   90.00
#
_symmetry.space_group_name_H-M   'P 1'
#
loop_
_entity.id
_entity.type
_entity.pdbx_description
1 polymer ?
#
loop_
_entity_poly.entity_id
_entity_poly.type
_entity_poly.pdbx_seq_one_letter_code
_entity_poly.pdbx_strand_id
1 'polypeptide(L)'
;MPIEFTIRVSTGSEHPDELAQRLQHFRERLPEIVERSLRELANELSAEELPVYELSVDKISMSIEDITPQDEIALLEAYADLGDYRAFGELAERIDWAVHSPDDLTAALDMALGMEMSRLAMKLAQIGGRLFPDNERVQQAAQVLAPPVTQVTRLPSGRGLEQSRLWFRQHASEYKGQWVAVREGRLLGAAHAFDAIASLIGEGEDAASTIVTRIL
;
A
#
# COMPACT_ATOMS: atom_id res chain seq x y z
N MET A 1 -31.99 29.75 -20.47
CA MET A 1 -30.81 30.33 -19.78
C MET A 1 -29.65 29.38 -20.03
N PRO A 2 -28.50 29.83 -20.55
CA PRO A 2 -27.34 28.96 -20.70
C PRO A 2 -26.88 28.48 -19.32
N ILE A 3 -26.61 27.19 -19.18
CA ILE A 3 -26.00 26.62 -17.97
C ILE A 3 -24.49 26.75 -18.16
N GLU A 4 -23.83 27.58 -17.36
CA GLU A 4 -22.38 27.71 -17.35
C GLU A 4 -21.77 26.60 -16.47
N PHE A 5 -21.02 25.69 -17.08
CA PHE A 5 -20.25 24.69 -16.35
C PHE A 5 -18.83 25.22 -16.13
N THR A 6 -18.44 25.40 -14.86
CA THR A 6 -17.08 25.83 -14.50
C THR A 6 -16.25 24.61 -14.12
N ILE A 7 -15.34 24.19 -15.00
CA ILE A 7 -14.39 23.11 -14.72
C ILE A 7 -13.09 23.73 -14.19
N ARG A 8 -12.63 23.25 -13.04
CA ARG A 8 -11.49 23.78 -12.29
C ARG A 8 -10.33 22.79 -12.37
N VAL A 9 -9.19 23.19 -12.92
CA VAL A 9 -7.99 22.34 -13.01
C VAL A 9 -6.90 22.94 -12.14
N SER A 10 -6.49 22.23 -11.09
CA SER A 10 -5.43 22.67 -10.19
C SER A 10 -4.07 22.25 -10.74
N THR A 11 -3.20 23.22 -11.01
CA THR A 11 -1.86 22.96 -11.55
C THR A 11 -0.83 23.15 -10.44
N GLY A 12 -0.22 22.05 -10.00
CA GLY A 12 1.02 22.09 -9.22
C GLY A 12 2.15 22.72 -10.04
N SER A 13 3.38 22.82 -9.48
CA SER A 13 4.54 23.50 -10.10
C SER A 13 5.07 22.82 -11.38
N GLU A 14 4.22 22.69 -12.39
CA GLU A 14 4.49 22.06 -13.68
C GLU A 14 5.04 23.07 -14.66
N HIS A 15 5.91 22.60 -15.55
CA HIS A 15 6.46 23.42 -16.63
C HIS A 15 5.32 23.87 -17.56
N PRO A 16 5.26 25.14 -18.01
CA PRO A 16 4.13 25.67 -18.77
C PRO A 16 3.79 24.88 -20.04
N ASP A 17 4.79 24.23 -20.66
CA ASP A 17 4.60 23.38 -21.84
C ASP A 17 3.89 22.04 -21.53
N GLU A 18 4.11 21.47 -20.35
CA GLU A 18 3.48 20.22 -19.90
C GLU A 18 2.01 20.47 -19.54
N LEU A 19 1.74 21.60 -18.89
CA LEU A 19 0.41 22.11 -18.61
C LEU A 19 -0.38 22.39 -19.90
N ALA A 20 0.25 22.99 -20.90
CA ALA A 20 -0.38 23.22 -22.20
C ALA A 20 -0.75 21.91 -22.91
N GLN A 21 0.11 20.89 -22.85
CA GLN A 21 -0.18 19.57 -23.42
C GLN A 21 -1.32 18.85 -22.67
N ARG A 22 -1.34 18.90 -21.33
CA ARG A 22 -2.41 18.31 -20.52
C ARG A 22 -3.74 19.01 -20.75
N LEU A 23 -3.76 20.34 -20.80
CA LEU A 23 -4.98 21.11 -21.11
C LEU A 23 -5.46 20.84 -22.53
N GLN A 24 -4.56 20.70 -23.51
CA GLN A 24 -4.93 20.35 -24.87
C GLN A 24 -5.53 18.93 -24.94
N HIS A 25 -4.92 17.95 -24.28
CA HIS A 25 -5.43 16.58 -24.23
C HIS A 25 -6.77 16.50 -23.48
N PHE A 26 -6.92 17.23 -22.38
CA PHE A 26 -8.18 17.35 -21.66
C PHE A 26 -9.25 18.01 -22.53
N ARG A 27 -8.91 19.08 -23.26
CA ARG A 27 -9.81 19.76 -24.19
C ARG A 27 -10.30 18.85 -25.31
N GLU A 28 -9.44 17.97 -25.82
CA GLU A 28 -9.80 16.99 -26.86
C GLU A 28 -10.74 15.89 -26.33
N ARG A 29 -10.64 15.55 -25.04
CA ARG A 29 -11.46 14.50 -24.39
C ARG A 29 -12.70 15.03 -23.67
N LEU A 30 -12.79 16.34 -23.45
CA LEU A 30 -13.96 17.00 -22.87
C LEU A 30 -15.29 16.62 -23.54
N PRO A 31 -15.38 16.53 -24.89
CA PRO A 31 -16.62 16.10 -25.54
C PRO A 31 -17.06 14.70 -25.11
N GLU A 32 -16.13 13.75 -24.98
CA GLU A 32 -16.44 12.37 -24.58
C GLU A 32 -16.91 12.28 -23.13
N ILE A 33 -16.26 13.03 -22.24
CA ILE A 33 -16.61 13.08 -20.80
C ILE A 33 -17.99 13.70 -20.62
N VAL A 34 -18.23 14.85 -21.27
CA VAL A 34 -19.52 15.54 -21.22
C VAL A 34 -20.62 14.69 -21.86
N GLU A 35 -20.36 14.06 -23.00
CA GLU A 35 -21.34 13.17 -23.65
C GLU A 35 -21.67 11.95 -22.78
N ARG A 36 -20.68 11.37 -22.08
CA ARG A 36 -20.90 10.25 -21.16
C ARG A 36 -21.73 10.67 -19.94
N SER A 37 -21.39 11.77 -19.29
CA SER A 37 -22.16 12.29 -18.14
C SER A 37 -23.56 12.74 -18.54
N LEU A 38 -23.72 13.36 -19.71
CA LEU A 38 -25.04 13.69 -20.26
C LEU A 38 -25.84 12.43 -20.59
N ARG A 39 -25.20 11.35 -21.07
CA ARG A 39 -25.88 10.07 -21.34
C ARG A 39 -26.26 9.33 -20.06
N GLU A 40 -25.44 9.41 -19.00
CA GLU A 40 -25.77 8.89 -17.67
C GLU A 40 -26.95 9.68 -17.05
N LEU A 41 -26.90 11.02 -17.07
CA LEU A 41 -28.01 11.87 -16.65
C LEU A 41 -29.28 11.68 -17.49
N ALA A 42 -29.15 11.49 -18.80
CA ALA A 42 -30.29 11.22 -19.69
C ALA A 42 -30.88 9.82 -19.50
N ASN A 43 -30.09 8.85 -19.02
CA ASN A 43 -30.59 7.52 -18.65
C ASN A 43 -31.30 7.55 -17.29
N GLU A 44 -30.86 8.41 -16.36
CA GLU A 44 -31.55 8.64 -15.08
C GLU A 44 -32.82 9.47 -15.23
N LEU A 45 -32.84 10.43 -16.15
CA LEU A 45 -34.00 11.25 -16.49
C LEU A 45 -34.78 10.60 -17.64
N SER A 46 -35.70 9.69 -17.31
CA SER A 46 -36.62 9.08 -18.30
C SER A 46 -37.34 10.14 -19.15
N ALA A 47 -36.86 10.28 -20.39
CA ALA A 47 -37.54 10.69 -21.62
C ALA A 47 -38.64 11.76 -21.53
N GLU A 48 -38.29 12.99 -21.11
CA GLU A 48 -38.98 14.18 -21.60
C GLU A 48 -37.95 15.23 -22.07
N GLU A 49 -38.16 15.69 -23.30
CA GLU A 49 -37.29 16.47 -24.20
C GLU A 49 -36.33 17.47 -23.52
N LEU A 50 -35.02 17.25 -23.64
CA LEU A 50 -34.00 18.23 -23.28
C LEU A 50 -33.53 19.06 -24.49
N PRO A 51 -33.52 20.40 -24.40
CA PRO A 51 -33.04 21.28 -25.46
C PRO A 51 -31.51 21.20 -25.63
N VAL A 52 -31.07 21.29 -26.89
CA VAL A 52 -29.66 21.35 -27.30
C VAL A 52 -29.08 22.71 -26.91
N TYR A 53 -28.07 22.73 -26.05
CA TYR A 53 -27.34 23.94 -25.65
C TYR A 53 -25.91 23.92 -26.19
N GLU A 54 -25.47 25.04 -26.75
CA GLU A 54 -24.12 25.28 -27.26
C GLU A 54 -23.28 25.97 -26.17
N LEU A 55 -22.22 25.31 -25.69
CA LEU A 55 -21.32 25.80 -24.63
C LEU A 55 -20.13 26.58 -25.23
N SER A 56 -19.90 27.80 -24.75
CA SER A 56 -18.75 28.64 -25.11
C SER A 56 -17.76 28.75 -23.95
N VAL A 57 -16.44 28.64 -24.22
CA VAL A 57 -15.38 28.32 -23.22
C VAL A 57 -14.32 29.43 -23.08
N ASP A 58 -14.68 30.71 -23.15
CA ASP A 58 -13.68 31.78 -23.39
C ASP A 58 -13.08 32.47 -22.15
N LYS A 59 -13.42 32.13 -20.90
CA LYS A 59 -12.72 32.70 -19.72
C LYS A 59 -12.98 31.91 -18.43
N ILE A 60 -12.00 31.13 -17.99
CA ILE A 60 -11.98 30.50 -16.66
C ILE A 60 -10.77 31.08 -15.91
N SER A 61 -11.02 31.91 -14.91
CA SER A 61 -10.00 32.39 -13.97
C SER A 61 -10.55 32.20 -12.57
N MET A 62 -9.84 31.46 -11.75
CA MET A 62 -10.34 31.02 -10.45
C MET A 62 -9.25 31.17 -9.40
N SER A 63 -9.57 31.89 -8.34
CA SER A 63 -8.69 32.14 -7.21
C SER A 63 -8.64 30.90 -6.31
N ILE A 64 -7.43 30.49 -5.94
CA ILE A 64 -7.12 29.28 -5.14
C ILE A 64 -7.54 29.42 -3.66
N GLU A 65 -8.15 30.54 -3.26
CA GLU A 65 -8.26 30.94 -1.85
C GLU A 65 -9.46 30.30 -1.08
N ASP A 66 -10.38 29.61 -1.75
CA ASP A 66 -11.62 29.08 -1.12
C ASP A 66 -11.86 27.58 -1.40
N ILE A 67 -10.84 26.73 -1.32
CA ILE A 67 -11.06 25.27 -1.34
C ILE A 67 -11.53 24.85 0.07
N THR A 68 -12.74 24.32 0.18
CA THR A 68 -13.24 23.77 1.44
C THR A 68 -12.70 22.36 1.66
N PRO A 69 -12.65 21.85 2.91
CA PRO A 69 -12.29 20.46 3.17
C PRO A 69 -13.14 19.47 2.33
N GLN A 70 -14.43 19.72 2.17
CA GLN A 70 -15.30 18.87 1.35
C GLN A 70 -14.88 18.84 -0.13
N ASP A 71 -14.40 19.97 -0.66
CA ASP A 71 -13.89 20.04 -2.04
C ASP A 71 -12.60 19.21 -2.21
N GLU A 72 -11.76 19.12 -1.18
CA GLU A 72 -10.53 18.32 -1.23
C GLU A 72 -10.83 16.82 -1.41
N ILE A 73 -11.85 16.30 -0.71
CA ILE A 73 -12.26 14.89 -0.83
C ILE A 73 -12.90 14.62 -2.20
N ALA A 74 -13.76 15.52 -2.68
CA ALA A 74 -14.34 15.41 -4.01
C ALA A 74 -13.27 15.45 -5.12
N LEU A 75 -12.22 16.25 -4.94
CA LEU A 75 -11.08 16.28 -5.87
C LEU A 75 -10.26 14.98 -5.84
N LEU A 76 -10.08 14.36 -4.67
CA LEU A 76 -9.44 13.04 -4.57
C LEU A 76 -10.25 11.98 -5.32
N GLU A 77 -11.56 11.94 -5.13
CA GLU A 77 -12.46 11.03 -5.85
C GLU A 77 -12.35 11.22 -7.36
N ALA A 78 -12.38 12.47 -7.83
CA ALA A 78 -12.22 12.78 -9.26
C ALA A 78 -10.86 12.29 -9.81
N TYR A 79 -9.75 12.44 -9.07
CA TYR A 79 -8.45 11.92 -9.51
C TYR A 79 -8.40 10.39 -9.50
N ALA A 80 -9.08 9.75 -8.54
CA ALA A 80 -9.18 8.29 -8.48
C ALA A 80 -9.95 7.74 -9.69
N ASP A 81 -11.09 8.34 -10.02
CA ASP A 81 -11.91 7.95 -11.18
C ASP A 81 -11.18 8.14 -12.52
N LEU A 82 -10.36 9.19 -12.62
CA LEU A 82 -9.54 9.44 -13.80
C LEU A 82 -8.28 8.55 -13.85
N GLY A 83 -7.95 7.84 -12.76
CA GLY A 83 -6.70 7.07 -12.64
C GLY A 83 -5.44 7.95 -12.61
N ASP A 84 -5.55 9.21 -12.18
CA ASP A 84 -4.39 10.11 -12.05
C ASP A 84 -3.68 9.90 -10.70
N TYR A 85 -2.90 8.81 -10.63
CA TYR A 85 -2.15 8.43 -9.42
C TYR A 85 -1.26 9.54 -8.87
N ARG A 86 -0.69 10.37 -9.76
CA ARG A 86 0.25 11.43 -9.36
C ARG A 86 -0.50 12.57 -8.70
N ALA A 87 -1.54 13.08 -9.36
CA ALA A 87 -2.33 14.18 -8.80
C ALA A 87 -3.06 13.77 -7.52
N PHE A 88 -3.59 12.54 -7.46
CA PHE A 88 -4.17 11.97 -6.25
C PHE A 88 -3.17 11.98 -5.10
N GLY A 89 -1.97 11.44 -5.32
CA GLY A 89 -0.94 11.36 -4.28
C GLY A 89 -0.48 12.73 -3.79
N GLU A 90 -0.21 13.66 -4.71
CA GLU A 90 0.20 15.03 -4.37
C GLU A 90 -0.86 15.78 -3.56
N LEU A 91 -2.15 15.62 -3.91
CA LEU A 91 -3.26 16.22 -3.15
C LEU A 91 -3.40 15.55 -1.77
N ALA A 92 -3.43 14.22 -1.70
CA ALA A 92 -3.59 13.48 -0.45
C ALA A 92 -2.48 13.77 0.57
N GLU A 93 -1.27 14.07 0.10
CA GLU A 93 -0.14 14.44 0.97
C GLU A 93 -0.20 15.89 1.47
N ARG A 94 -0.95 16.77 0.79
CA ARG A 94 -1.11 18.18 1.17
C ARG A 94 -2.29 18.43 2.10
N ILE A 95 -3.31 17.58 2.07
CA ILE A 95 -4.50 17.69 2.90
C ILE A 95 -4.10 17.65 4.39
N ASP A 96 -4.59 18.61 5.17
CA ASP A 96 -4.50 18.58 6.62
C ASP A 96 -5.59 17.66 7.19
N TRP A 97 -5.27 16.37 7.28
CA TRP A 97 -6.22 15.35 7.76
C TRP A 97 -6.76 15.59 9.19
N ALA A 98 -6.20 16.52 9.97
CA ALA A 98 -6.72 16.87 11.29
C ALA A 98 -8.01 17.69 11.25
N VAL A 99 -8.30 18.38 10.14
CA VAL A 99 -9.56 19.13 9.95
C VAL A 99 -10.66 18.32 9.26
N HIS A 100 -10.35 17.09 8.84
CA HIS A 100 -11.25 16.18 8.16
C HIS A 100 -11.84 15.15 9.13
N SER A 101 -12.94 14.51 8.73
CA SER A 101 -13.54 13.45 9.53
C SER A 101 -12.75 12.12 9.38
N PRO A 102 -12.89 11.17 10.33
CA PRO A 102 -12.34 9.83 10.17
C PRO A 102 -12.84 9.11 8.91
N ASP A 103 -14.08 9.40 8.49
CA ASP A 103 -14.71 8.77 7.32
C ASP A 103 -14.07 9.28 6.02
N ASP A 104 -13.76 10.57 5.93
CA ASP A 104 -13.06 11.17 4.79
C ASP A 104 -11.65 10.57 4.60
N LEU A 105 -10.90 10.44 5.70
CA LEU A 105 -9.58 9.79 5.68
C LEU A 105 -9.69 8.33 5.24
N THR A 106 -10.72 7.63 5.72
CA THR A 106 -10.93 6.22 5.37
C THR A 106 -11.33 6.05 3.91
N ALA A 107 -12.15 6.96 3.36
CA ALA A 107 -12.46 6.99 1.94
C ALA A 107 -11.20 7.20 1.09
N ALA A 108 -10.34 8.14 1.47
CA ALA A 108 -9.06 8.36 0.78
C ALA A 108 -8.10 7.16 0.88
N LEU A 109 -8.10 6.46 2.02
CA LEU A 109 -7.35 5.22 2.21
C LEU A 109 -7.88 4.11 1.28
N ASP A 110 -9.20 3.93 1.21
CA ASP A 110 -9.84 2.93 0.37
C ASP A 110 -9.59 3.22 -1.13
N MET A 111 -9.65 4.49 -1.56
CA MET A 111 -9.25 4.92 -2.91
C MET A 111 -7.78 4.59 -3.20
N ALA A 112 -6.87 4.94 -2.28
CA ALA A 112 -5.45 4.65 -2.44
C ALA A 112 -5.17 3.13 -2.57
N LEU A 113 -5.90 2.29 -1.84
CA LEU A 113 -5.81 0.83 -1.99
C LEU A 113 -6.37 0.35 -3.34
N GLY A 114 -7.52 0.89 -3.77
CA GLY A 114 -8.11 0.57 -5.07
C GLY A 114 -7.23 0.94 -6.26
N MET A 115 -6.43 2.00 -6.10
CA MET A 115 -5.41 2.46 -7.07
C MET A 115 -4.04 1.77 -6.89
N GLU A 116 -3.95 0.74 -6.06
CA GLU A 116 -2.70 0.01 -5.75
C GLU A 116 -1.56 0.89 -5.17
N MET A 117 -1.89 2.07 -4.63
CA MET A 117 -0.95 3.02 -4.03
C MET A 117 -0.58 2.64 -2.58
N SER A 118 -0.10 1.41 -2.40
CA SER A 118 0.11 0.75 -1.10
C SER A 118 0.91 1.62 -0.09
N ARG A 119 1.95 2.32 -0.56
CA ARG A 119 2.76 3.19 0.30
C ARG A 119 1.97 4.38 0.86
N LEU A 120 1.14 5.00 0.01
CA LEU A 120 0.28 6.10 0.42
C LEU A 120 -0.81 5.61 1.38
N ALA A 121 -1.44 4.48 1.08
CA ALA A 121 -2.43 3.86 1.96
C ALA A 121 -1.85 3.56 3.35
N MET A 122 -0.64 2.97 3.44
CA MET A 122 0.06 2.76 4.73
C MET A 122 0.32 4.08 5.46
N LYS A 123 0.74 5.14 4.75
CA LYS A 123 0.98 6.47 5.33
C LYS A 123 -0.31 7.08 5.88
N LEU A 124 -1.40 7.03 5.12
CA LEU A 124 -2.73 7.51 5.54
C LEU A 124 -3.23 6.72 6.75
N ALA A 125 -3.09 5.40 6.77
CA ALA A 125 -3.46 4.56 7.90
C ALA A 125 -2.70 4.94 9.18
N GLN A 126 -1.40 5.20 9.08
CA GLN A 126 -0.59 5.65 10.23
C GLN A 126 -0.94 7.07 10.69
N ILE A 127 -1.28 7.97 9.76
CA ILE A 127 -1.77 9.32 10.10
C ILE A 127 -3.10 9.19 10.85
N GLY A 128 -4.06 8.47 10.28
CA GLY A 128 -5.36 8.23 10.90
C GLY A 128 -5.24 7.57 12.26
N GLY A 129 -4.39 6.55 12.40
CA GLY A 129 -4.17 5.86 13.67
C GLY A 129 -3.70 6.78 14.80
N ARG A 130 -3.00 7.88 14.47
CA ARG A 130 -2.58 8.91 15.44
C ARG A 130 -3.64 9.97 15.68
N LEU A 131 -4.35 10.41 14.64
CA LEU A 131 -5.35 11.48 14.74
C LEU A 131 -6.67 11.02 15.35
N PHE A 132 -7.06 9.77 15.11
CA PHE A 132 -8.35 9.21 15.49
C PHE A 132 -8.17 7.93 16.34
N PRO A 133 -7.67 8.05 17.58
CA PRO A 133 -7.40 6.90 18.46
C PRO A 133 -8.66 6.09 18.83
N ASP A 134 -9.81 6.75 18.88
CA ASP A 134 -11.08 6.16 19.30
C ASP A 134 -11.91 5.60 18.12
N ASN A 135 -11.47 5.77 16.87
CA ASN A 135 -12.17 5.26 15.70
C ASN A 135 -11.69 3.83 15.35
N GLU A 136 -12.57 2.85 15.58
CA GLU A 136 -12.26 1.42 15.40
C GLU A 136 -11.78 1.08 13.99
N ARG A 137 -12.44 1.60 12.94
CA ARG A 137 -12.09 1.30 11.55
C ARG A 137 -10.71 1.83 11.18
N VAL A 138 -10.40 3.05 11.60
CA VAL A 138 -9.07 3.67 11.37
C VAL A 138 -7.99 2.90 12.12
N GLN A 139 -8.23 2.48 13.37
CA GLN A 139 -7.27 1.68 14.14
C GLN A 139 -7.05 0.30 13.51
N GLN A 140 -8.09 -0.35 13.02
CA GLN A 140 -7.98 -1.62 12.31
C GLN A 140 -7.12 -1.47 11.04
N ALA A 141 -7.37 -0.43 10.24
CA ALA A 141 -6.58 -0.15 9.05
C ALA A 141 -5.10 0.12 9.41
N ALA A 142 -4.84 0.93 10.45
CA ALA A 142 -3.49 1.21 10.94
C ALA A 142 -2.74 -0.05 11.41
N GLN A 143 -3.44 -1.00 12.04
CA GLN A 143 -2.87 -2.26 12.48
C GLN A 143 -2.56 -3.19 11.30
N VAL A 144 -3.49 -3.34 10.36
CA VAL A 144 -3.33 -4.22 9.19
C VAL A 144 -2.23 -3.70 8.26
N LEU A 145 -2.17 -2.38 8.06
CA LEU A 145 -1.19 -1.72 7.19
C LEU A 145 0.08 -1.29 7.96
N ALA A 146 0.25 -1.77 9.20
CA ALA A 146 1.47 -1.51 9.96
C ALA A 146 2.69 -2.08 9.20
N PRO A 147 3.83 -1.37 9.18
CA PRO A 147 5.04 -1.89 8.58
C PRO A 147 5.40 -3.24 9.21
N PRO A 148 5.88 -4.22 8.42
CA PRO A 148 6.31 -5.50 8.98
C PRO A 148 7.45 -5.25 9.96
N VAL A 149 7.19 -5.50 11.24
CA VAL A 149 8.21 -5.45 12.28
C VAL A 149 8.90 -6.79 12.33
N THR A 150 10.17 -6.83 11.94
CA THR A 150 11.01 -7.99 12.16
C THR A 150 11.26 -8.13 13.66
N GLN A 151 10.48 -8.97 14.32
CA GLN A 151 10.78 -9.33 15.70
C GLN A 151 12.00 -10.24 15.68
N VAL A 152 13.14 -9.70 16.08
CA VAL A 152 14.31 -10.52 16.41
C VAL A 152 13.98 -11.25 17.70
N THR A 153 13.31 -12.40 17.57
CA THR A 153 13.27 -13.38 18.65
C THR A 153 14.71 -13.79 18.89
N ARG A 154 15.30 -13.31 19.99
CA ARG A 154 16.49 -13.94 20.54
C ARG A 154 16.08 -15.37 20.86
N LEU A 155 16.36 -16.30 19.94
CA LEU A 155 16.38 -17.70 20.30
C LEU A 155 17.26 -17.79 21.55
N PRO A 156 16.85 -18.54 22.59
CA PRO A 156 17.73 -18.78 23.73
C PRO A 156 19.06 -19.20 23.16
N SER A 157 20.13 -18.50 23.50
CA SER A 157 21.49 -18.82 23.06
C SER A 157 21.74 -20.27 23.49
N GLY A 158 21.56 -21.20 22.55
CA GLY A 158 21.62 -22.63 22.83
C GLY A 158 22.98 -22.87 23.46
N ARG A 159 22.98 -23.31 24.73
CA ARG A 159 24.20 -23.79 25.37
C ARG A 159 24.81 -24.82 24.42
N GLY A 160 26.12 -24.76 24.22
CA GLY A 160 26.80 -25.75 23.38
C GLY A 160 26.92 -25.45 21.88
N LEU A 161 26.40 -24.34 21.35
CA LEU A 161 26.47 -24.07 19.91
C LEU A 161 27.92 -23.98 19.39
N GLU A 162 28.81 -23.32 20.13
CA GLU A 162 30.23 -23.23 19.78
C GLU A 162 30.93 -24.60 19.83
N GLN A 163 30.56 -25.44 20.80
CA GLN A 163 31.06 -26.80 20.93
C GLN A 163 30.61 -27.66 19.73
N SER A 164 29.34 -27.54 19.31
CA SER A 164 28.84 -28.22 18.10
C SER A 164 29.55 -27.73 16.84
N ARG A 165 29.81 -26.43 16.70
CA ARG A 165 30.60 -25.87 15.59
C ARG A 165 32.05 -26.36 15.59
N LEU A 166 32.66 -26.50 16.77
CA LEU A 166 34.01 -27.05 16.91
C LEU A 166 34.05 -28.52 16.49
N TRP A 167 33.06 -29.31 16.89
CA TRP A 167 32.93 -30.71 16.48
C TRP A 167 32.88 -30.85 14.96
N PHE A 168 32.05 -30.04 14.27
CA PHE A 168 31.99 -30.08 12.80
C PHE A 168 33.32 -29.74 12.14
N ARG A 169 34.06 -28.75 12.67
CA ARG A 169 35.39 -28.40 12.15
C ARG A 169 36.39 -29.54 12.28
N GLN A 170 36.27 -30.37 13.31
CA GLN A 170 37.19 -31.46 13.60
C GLN A 170 36.83 -32.77 12.87
N HIS A 171 35.54 -33.07 12.75
CA HIS A 171 35.06 -34.41 12.36
C HIS A 171 34.24 -34.46 11.08
N ALA A 172 33.78 -33.33 10.52
CA ALA A 172 32.86 -33.36 9.38
C ALA A 172 33.40 -34.16 8.19
N SER A 173 34.71 -34.12 7.93
CA SER A 173 35.34 -34.85 6.82
C SER A 173 35.14 -36.36 6.86
N GLU A 174 34.88 -36.95 8.03
CA GLU A 174 34.63 -38.38 8.22
C GLU A 174 33.23 -38.81 7.75
N TYR A 175 32.29 -37.86 7.64
CA TYR A 175 30.86 -38.11 7.40
C TYR A 175 30.36 -37.56 6.06
N LYS A 176 31.23 -37.47 5.04
CA LYS A 176 30.86 -36.93 3.72
C LYS A 176 29.65 -37.66 3.12
N GLY A 177 28.69 -36.87 2.62
CA GLY A 177 27.45 -37.37 2.04
C GLY A 177 26.41 -37.83 3.05
N GLN A 178 26.69 -37.73 4.35
CA GLN A 178 25.76 -38.09 5.43
C GLN A 178 25.15 -36.85 6.09
N TRP A 179 23.95 -37.03 6.62
CA TRP A 179 23.32 -36.13 7.58
C TRP A 179 23.89 -36.42 8.95
N VAL A 180 24.31 -35.36 9.64
CA VAL A 180 24.95 -35.45 10.95
C VAL A 180 24.25 -34.52 11.92
N ALA A 181 23.92 -35.03 13.10
CA ALA A 181 23.30 -34.29 14.19
C ALA A 181 24.26 -34.16 15.37
N VAL A 182 24.50 -32.93 15.82
CA VAL A 182 25.43 -32.63 16.91
C VAL A 182 24.76 -31.71 17.93
N ARG A 183 24.87 -32.06 19.20
CA ARG A 183 24.34 -31.28 20.33
C ARG A 183 25.44 -31.08 21.36
N GLU A 184 25.68 -29.82 21.71
CA GLU A 184 26.71 -29.43 22.69
C GLU A 184 28.11 -30.05 22.44
N GLY A 185 28.49 -30.19 21.16
CA GLY A 185 29.76 -30.81 20.77
C GLY A 185 29.80 -32.34 20.85
N ARG A 186 28.65 -33.00 21.00
CA ARG A 186 28.51 -34.46 20.96
C ARG A 186 27.72 -34.90 19.73
N LEU A 187 28.25 -35.89 19.02
CA LEU A 187 27.54 -36.56 17.94
C LEU A 187 26.33 -37.31 18.50
N LEU A 188 25.14 -36.97 18.02
CA LEU A 188 23.90 -37.69 18.31
C LEU A 188 23.68 -38.83 17.32
N GLY A 189 24.07 -38.63 16.06
CA GLY A 189 23.96 -39.64 15.01
C GLY A 189 24.42 -39.16 13.65
N ALA A 190 24.69 -40.13 12.76
CA ALA A 190 24.94 -39.90 11.35
C ALA A 190 24.15 -40.91 10.49
N ALA A 191 23.55 -40.46 9.39
CA ALA A 191 22.81 -41.32 8.48
C ALA A 191 22.81 -40.80 7.04
N HIS A 192 22.57 -41.67 6.05
CA HIS A 192 22.46 -41.26 4.65
C HIS A 192 21.14 -40.55 4.30
N ALA A 193 20.10 -40.73 5.11
CA ALA A 193 18.77 -40.15 4.94
C ALA A 193 18.41 -39.24 6.12
N PHE A 194 17.71 -38.14 5.84
CA PHE A 194 17.32 -37.16 6.85
C PHE A 194 16.35 -37.76 7.89
N ASP A 195 15.37 -38.55 7.45
CA ASP A 195 14.35 -39.14 8.33
C ASP A 195 14.94 -40.09 9.39
N ALA A 196 16.04 -40.76 9.04
CA ALA A 196 16.78 -41.60 9.97
C ALA A 196 17.45 -40.79 11.08
N ILE A 197 17.89 -39.55 10.79
CA ILE A 197 18.43 -38.63 11.79
C ILE A 197 17.34 -37.98 12.62
N ALA A 198 16.21 -37.60 12.01
CA ALA A 198 15.07 -37.06 12.74
C ALA A 198 14.58 -38.03 13.84
N SER A 199 14.56 -39.34 13.52
CA SER A 199 14.20 -40.40 14.47
C SER A 199 15.18 -40.54 15.65
N LEU A 200 16.46 -40.16 15.46
CA LEU A 200 17.50 -40.24 16.50
C LEU A 200 17.51 -39.03 17.44
N ILE A 201 17.01 -37.87 17.00
CA ILE A 201 17.05 -36.62 17.77
C ILE A 201 15.94 -36.56 18.83
N GLY A 202 14.81 -37.25 18.58
CA GLY A 202 13.62 -37.29 19.45
C GLY A 202 12.89 -35.93 19.56
N GLU A 203 11.62 -35.94 19.98
CA GLU A 203 10.81 -34.73 20.21
C GLU A 203 11.12 -34.04 21.56
N GLY A 204 12.40 -33.98 21.96
CA GLY A 204 12.81 -33.42 23.25
C GLY A 204 12.92 -31.88 23.26
N GLU A 205 12.80 -31.28 24.45
CA GLU A 205 12.88 -29.82 24.73
C GLU A 205 14.18 -29.13 24.25
N ASP A 206 15.22 -29.89 23.90
CA ASP A 206 16.55 -29.39 23.51
C ASP A 206 16.79 -29.35 21.98
N ALA A 207 15.72 -29.27 21.18
CA ALA A 207 15.85 -29.08 19.73
C ALA A 207 16.66 -27.81 19.38
N ALA A 208 16.54 -26.75 20.20
CA ALA A 208 17.21 -25.47 19.99
C ALA A 208 18.76 -25.52 20.06
N SER A 209 19.35 -26.53 20.70
CA SER A 209 20.80 -26.71 20.81
C SER A 209 21.36 -27.76 19.85
N THR A 210 20.51 -28.37 19.03
CA THR A 210 20.90 -29.42 18.07
C THR A 210 21.15 -28.81 16.70
N ILE A 211 22.35 -28.99 16.16
CA ILE A 211 22.65 -28.66 14.77
C ILE A 211 22.52 -29.93 13.94
N VAL A 212 21.67 -29.89 12.93
CA VAL A 212 21.56 -30.94 11.91
C VAL A 212 22.01 -30.36 10.58
N THR A 213 22.99 -31.01 9.95
CA THR A 213 23.49 -30.56 8.65
C THR A 213 23.93 -31.73 7.79
N ARG A 214 23.84 -31.56 6.48
CA ARG A 214 24.37 -32.51 5.51
C ARG A 214 25.81 -32.13 5.18
N ILE A 215 26.71 -33.08 5.32
CA ILE A 215 28.11 -32.87 4.94
C ILE A 215 28.26 -33.12 3.44
N LEU A 216 28.82 -32.14 2.73
CA LEU A 216 29.09 -32.20 1.29
C LEU A 216 30.46 -32.82 0.99
#